data_AF-A0A7J3F1U6-F1
#
_entry.id   AF-A0A7J3F1U6-F1
#
_cell.length_a   1.000
_cell.length_b   1.000
_cell.length_c   1.000
_cell.angle_alpha   90.00
_cell.angle_beta   90.00
_cell.angle_gamma   90.00
#
_symmetry.space_group_name_H-M   'P 1'
#
loop_
_entity.id
_entity.type
_entity.pdbx_description
1 polymer ?
#
loop_
_entity_poly.entity_id
_entity_poly.type
_entity_poly.pdbx_seq_one_letter_code
_entity_poly.pdbx_strand_id
1 'polypeptide(L)'
;MREEVEKRVLRVLINSSIIFAIVLALSFLNISFSSILTIIPTGGFTLTMAVALIIVIILFFMFLRVVLDLIRLIDLASESLLKHIPGFNPNKGPSVVRALKELVIIFTIAIVVSITSPLMSSVPNIGGWLSLAISIVAFVFSIILMYDAGRTIYAAFESSIQALIDRIVAHTSNKREEEER
;
A
#
# COMPACT_ATOMS: atom_id res chain seq x y z
N MET A 1 -10.90 9.57 18.14
CA MET A 1 -10.31 9.59 16.78
C MET A 1 -8.79 9.75 16.79
N ARG A 2 -8.21 10.83 17.33
CA ARG A 2 -6.76 11.05 17.30
C ARG A 2 -5.93 9.94 17.97
N GLU A 3 -6.33 9.51 19.17
CA GLU A 3 -5.69 8.37 19.86
C GLU A 3 -5.81 7.04 19.11
N GLU A 4 -6.89 6.85 18.34
CA GLU A 4 -7.09 5.63 17.57
C GLU A 4 -6.21 5.62 16.32
N VAL A 5 -6.10 6.76 15.64
CA VAL A 5 -5.18 6.95 14.51
C VAL A 5 -3.74 6.74 14.98
N GLU A 6 -3.34 7.37 16.09
CA GLU A 6 -1.99 7.25 16.65
C GLU A 6 -1.64 5.79 16.98
N LYS A 7 -2.53 5.07 17.68
CA LYS A 7 -2.35 3.64 17.98
C LYS A 7 -2.21 2.79 16.71
N ARG A 8 -2.98 3.10 15.66
CA ARG A 8 -2.92 2.37 14.39
C ARG A 8 -1.64 2.68 13.60
N VAL A 9 -1.22 3.94 13.54
CA VAL A 9 0.05 4.35 12.91
C VAL A 9 1.23 3.68 13.62
N LEU A 10 1.26 3.74 14.96
CA LEU A 10 2.28 3.05 15.76
C LEU A 10 2.28 1.55 15.49
N ARG A 11 1.11 0.92 15.44
CA ARG A 11 0.99 -0.52 15.15
C ARG A 11 1.52 -0.87 13.76
N VAL A 12 1.22 -0.07 12.74
CA VAL A 12 1.74 -0.25 11.38
C VAL A 12 3.26 -0.11 11.36
N LEU A 13 3.80 0.95 11.99
CA LEU A 13 5.24 1.17 12.09
C LEU A 13 5.95 0.01 12.79
N ILE A 14 5.46 -0.40 13.96
CA ILE A 14 6.04 -1.48 14.76
C ILE A 14 5.97 -2.81 14.00
N ASN A 15 4.81 -3.16 13.43
CA ASN A 15 4.67 -4.41 12.69
C ASN A 15 5.56 -4.41 11.44
N SER A 16 5.63 -3.29 10.72
CA SER A 16 6.49 -3.15 9.54
C SER A 16 7.97 -3.22 9.92
N SER A 17 8.40 -2.61 11.02
CA SER A 17 9.78 -2.68 11.48
C SER A 17 10.16 -4.10 11.93
N ILE A 18 9.24 -4.82 12.59
CA ILE A 18 9.45 -6.22 12.97
C ILE A 18 9.57 -7.10 11.73
N ILE A 19 8.67 -6.96 10.75
CA ILE A 19 8.76 -7.69 9.47
C ILE A 19 10.12 -7.42 8.82
N PHE A 20 10.51 -6.14 8.72
CA PHE A 20 11.79 -5.76 8.14
C PHE A 20 12.98 -6.37 8.88
N ALA A 21 13.00 -6.31 10.22
CA ALA A 21 14.05 -6.90 11.04
C ALA A 21 14.15 -8.42 10.86
N ILE A 22 13.02 -9.13 10.83
CA ILE A 22 12.99 -10.59 10.61
C ILE A 22 13.49 -10.92 9.20
N VAL A 23 13.01 -10.22 8.17
CA VAL A 23 13.44 -10.45 6.77
C VAL A 23 14.94 -10.19 6.62
N LEU A 24 15.44 -9.14 7.26
CA LEU A 24 16.86 -8.80 7.26
C LEU A 24 17.68 -9.88 8.01
N ALA A 25 17.22 -10.35 9.17
CA ALA A 25 17.86 -11.45 9.90
C ALA A 25 17.90 -12.75 9.07
N LEU A 26 16.80 -13.11 8.40
CA LEU A 26 16.75 -14.27 7.50
C LEU A 26 17.71 -14.12 6.31
N SER A 27 17.82 -12.92 5.76
CA SER A 27 18.76 -12.59 4.68
C SER A 27 20.22 -12.81 5.11
N PHE A 28 20.60 -12.36 6.31
CA PHE A 28 21.94 -12.60 6.88
C PHE A 28 22.27 -14.09 7.06
N LEU A 29 21.25 -14.90 7.36
CA LEU A 29 21.40 -16.35 7.50
C LEU A 29 21.36 -17.09 6.15
N ASN A 30 21.24 -16.39 5.02
CA ASN A 30 20.98 -16.95 3.68
C ASN A 30 19.74 -17.86 3.63
N ILE A 31 18.79 -17.67 4.56
CA ILE A 31 17.52 -18.39 4.58
C ILE A 31 16.55 -17.58 3.74
N SER A 32 16.38 -17.99 2.48
CA SER A 32 15.39 -17.39 1.59
C SER A 32 14.11 -18.23 1.55
N PHE A 33 12.97 -17.57 1.26
CA PHE A 33 11.70 -18.25 1.00
C PHE A 33 11.84 -19.32 -0.10
N SER A 34 12.68 -19.07 -1.11
CA SER A 34 12.96 -20.01 -2.19
C SER A 34 13.73 -21.24 -1.69
N SER A 35 14.71 -21.05 -0.81
CA SER A 35 15.50 -22.13 -0.22
C SER A 35 14.62 -23.06 0.62
N ILE A 36 13.66 -22.48 1.36
CA ILE A 36 12.69 -23.22 2.17
C ILE A 36 11.87 -24.15 1.25
N LEU A 37 11.20 -23.63 0.22
CA LEU A 37 10.29 -24.45 -0.61
C LEU A 37 10.99 -25.46 -1.54
N THR A 38 12.20 -25.19 -2.01
CA THR A 38 12.93 -26.07 -2.96
C THR A 38 13.59 -27.29 -2.29
N ILE A 39 13.81 -27.26 -0.97
CA ILE A 39 14.42 -28.35 -0.21
C ILE A 39 13.38 -29.39 0.25
N ILE A 40 12.08 -29.03 0.27
CA ILE A 40 10.97 -29.94 0.67
C ILE A 40 10.98 -31.25 -0.11
N PRO A 41 11.13 -31.26 -1.45
CA PRO A 41 11.03 -32.50 -2.21
C PRO A 41 12.31 -33.36 -2.13
N THR A 42 13.44 -32.80 -1.70
CA THR A 42 14.78 -33.40 -1.89
C THR A 42 15.52 -33.73 -0.59
N GLY A 43 15.30 -32.99 0.50
CA GLY A 43 16.05 -33.14 1.77
C GLY A 43 15.28 -33.76 2.94
N GLY A 44 13.98 -34.04 2.76
CA GLY A 44 13.10 -34.47 3.85
C GLY A 44 12.66 -33.34 4.79
N PHE A 45 11.74 -33.63 5.72
CA PHE A 45 11.19 -32.64 6.64
C PHE A 45 12.07 -32.51 7.90
N THR A 46 12.92 -31.49 7.94
CA THR A 46 13.84 -31.24 9.06
C THR A 46 13.26 -30.24 10.07
N LEU A 47 13.78 -30.25 11.31
CA LEU A 47 13.35 -29.31 12.37
C LEU A 47 13.55 -27.84 11.94
N THR A 48 14.68 -27.53 11.31
CA THR A 48 14.99 -26.19 10.79
C THR A 48 13.94 -25.72 9.78
N MET A 49 13.45 -26.65 8.96
CA MET A 49 12.43 -26.38 7.96
C MET A 49 11.06 -26.12 8.58
N ALA A 50 10.68 -26.90 9.60
CA ALA A 50 9.45 -26.67 10.36
C ALA A 50 9.46 -25.27 11.01
N VAL A 51 10.57 -24.88 11.63
CA VAL A 51 10.74 -23.55 12.22
C VAL A 51 10.67 -22.46 11.16
N ALA A 52 11.36 -22.63 10.03
CA ALA A 52 11.33 -21.66 8.94
C ALA A 52 9.91 -21.49 8.37
N LEU A 53 9.15 -22.57 8.19
CA LEU A 53 7.77 -22.54 7.70
C LEU A 53 6.85 -21.81 8.70
N ILE A 54 7.01 -22.04 10.01
CA ILE A 54 6.28 -21.30 11.05
C ILE A 54 6.58 -19.80 10.96
N ILE A 55 7.87 -19.42 10.80
CA ILE A 55 8.27 -18.02 10.64
C ILE A 55 7.61 -17.40 9.39
N VAL A 56 7.59 -18.11 8.27
CA VAL A 56 6.92 -17.68 7.04
C VAL A 56 5.43 -17.44 7.27
N ILE A 57 4.75 -18.35 7.97
CA ILE A 57 3.33 -18.19 8.31
C ILE A 57 3.12 -16.95 9.18
N ILE A 58 3.94 -16.75 10.21
CA ILE A 58 3.86 -15.57 11.09
C ILE A 58 4.05 -14.29 10.27
N LEU A 59 5.07 -14.23 9.41
CA LEU A 59 5.34 -13.10 8.54
C LEU A 59 4.15 -12.79 7.62
N PHE A 60 3.53 -13.82 7.04
CA PHE A 60 2.34 -13.66 6.20
C PHE A 60 1.18 -13.02 6.96
N PHE A 61 0.86 -13.51 8.17
CA PHE A 61 -0.18 -12.90 9.00
C PHE A 61 0.15 -11.47 9.45
N MET A 62 1.42 -11.20 9.77
CA MET A 62 1.85 -9.84 10.10
C MET A 62 1.72 -8.90 8.91
N PHE A 63 2.11 -9.34 7.71
CA PHE A 63 1.94 -8.58 6.48
C PHE A 63 0.48 -8.25 6.21
N LEU A 64 -0.42 -9.24 6.29
CA LEU A 64 -1.86 -9.02 6.14
C LEU A 64 -2.39 -7.99 7.15
N ARG A 65 -1.93 -8.06 8.40
CA ARG A 65 -2.32 -7.09 9.43
C ARG A 65 -1.84 -5.68 9.08
N VAL A 66 -0.61 -5.52 8.58
CA VAL A 66 -0.09 -4.23 8.12
C VAL A 66 -0.94 -3.66 6.98
N VAL A 67 -1.26 -4.46 5.96
CA VAL A 67 -2.10 -4.02 4.84
C VAL A 67 -3.49 -3.59 5.31
N LEU A 68 -4.13 -4.38 6.17
CA LEU A 68 -5.46 -4.06 6.71
C LEU A 68 -5.44 -2.78 7.57
N ASP A 69 -4.44 -2.62 8.43
CA ASP A 69 -4.30 -1.42 9.25
C ASP A 69 -3.99 -0.19 8.38
N LEU A 70 -3.23 -0.35 7.28
CA LEU A 70 -2.96 0.72 6.31
C LEU A 70 -4.24 1.19 5.60
N ILE A 71 -5.06 0.25 5.10
CA ILE A 71 -6.35 0.57 4.46
C ILE A 71 -7.27 1.32 5.44
N ARG A 72 -7.33 0.89 6.71
CA ARG A 72 -8.13 1.56 7.75
C ARG A 72 -7.57 2.93 8.15
N LEU A 73 -6.25 3.09 8.15
CA LEU A 73 -5.62 4.39 8.37
C LEU A 73 -5.99 5.37 7.26
N ILE A 74 -6.06 4.90 6.02
CA ILE A 74 -6.52 5.70 4.88
C ILE A 74 -7.98 6.14 5.07
N ASP A 75 -8.85 5.24 5.54
CA ASP A 75 -10.24 5.59 5.86
C ASP A 75 -10.36 6.63 6.97
N LEU A 76 -9.57 6.52 8.04
CA LEU A 76 -9.58 7.50 9.12
C LEU A 76 -8.92 8.83 8.72
N ALA A 77 -7.86 8.77 7.93
CA ALA A 77 -7.19 9.95 7.40
C ALA A 77 -8.13 10.74 6.49
N SER A 78 -8.98 10.06 5.71
CA SER A 78 -10.07 10.68 4.94
C SER A 78 -10.93 11.60 5.80
N GLU A 79 -11.50 11.07 6.88
CA GLU A 79 -12.43 11.80 7.74
C GLU A 79 -11.77 13.03 8.35
N SER A 80 -10.48 12.92 8.72
CA SER A 80 -9.71 14.04 9.26
C SER A 80 -9.32 15.07 8.20
N LEU A 81 -8.94 14.64 6.99
CA LEU A 81 -8.52 15.51 5.88
C LEU A 81 -9.70 16.26 5.27
N LEU A 82 -10.84 15.58 5.11
CA LEU A 82 -12.10 16.17 4.64
C LEU A 82 -12.57 17.33 5.53
N LYS A 83 -12.23 17.30 6.82
CA LYS A 83 -12.60 18.36 7.76
C LYS A 83 -11.71 19.61 7.66
N HIS A 84 -10.49 19.49 7.14
CA HIS A 84 -9.51 20.58 7.09
C HIS A 84 -9.26 21.14 5.69
N ILE A 85 -9.70 20.47 4.62
CA ILE A 85 -9.57 20.99 3.26
C ILE A 85 -10.84 21.77 2.89
N PRO A 86 -10.80 23.11 2.85
CA PRO A 86 -11.93 23.91 2.43
C PRO A 86 -12.17 23.79 0.93
N GLY A 87 -13.41 23.48 0.54
CA GLY A 87 -13.80 23.27 -0.87
C GLY A 87 -14.02 21.79 -1.23
N PHE A 88 -13.73 20.85 -0.32
CA PHE A 88 -14.07 19.45 -0.53
C PHE A 88 -15.57 19.26 -0.36
N ASN A 89 -16.28 19.15 -1.47
CA ASN A 89 -17.73 18.97 -1.46
C ASN A 89 -18.05 17.53 -0.99
N PRO A 90 -18.70 17.33 0.17
CA PRO A 90 -18.98 16.00 0.73
C PRO A 90 -19.88 15.15 -0.18
N ASN A 91 -20.54 15.76 -1.16
CA ASN A 91 -21.42 15.08 -2.12
C ASN A 91 -20.72 14.41 -3.31
N LYS A 92 -19.41 14.64 -3.55
CA LYS A 92 -18.66 13.93 -4.63
C LYS A 92 -17.90 12.69 -4.17
N GLY A 93 -18.09 12.27 -2.92
CA GLY A 93 -17.55 11.03 -2.40
C GLY A 93 -16.04 11.07 -2.12
N PRO A 94 -15.52 10.11 -1.35
CA PRO A 94 -14.13 10.08 -0.90
C PRO A 94 -13.19 9.59 -2.03
N SER A 95 -13.12 10.34 -3.13
CA SER A 95 -12.37 9.94 -4.33
C SER A 95 -10.88 9.73 -4.01
N VAL A 96 -10.26 10.65 -3.27
CA VAL A 96 -8.84 10.57 -2.89
C VAL A 96 -8.52 9.31 -2.08
N VAL A 97 -9.44 8.93 -1.20
CA VAL A 97 -9.30 7.77 -0.31
C VAL A 97 -9.31 6.48 -1.12
N ARG A 98 -10.20 6.41 -2.10
CA ARG A 98 -10.26 5.32 -3.05
C ARG A 98 -8.93 5.21 -3.81
N ALA A 99 -8.40 6.32 -4.33
CA ALA A 99 -7.11 6.30 -5.02
C ALA A 99 -5.94 5.87 -4.13
N LEU A 100 -5.92 6.30 -2.86
CA LEU A 100 -4.91 5.89 -1.89
C LEU A 100 -5.00 4.38 -1.59
N LYS A 101 -6.22 3.83 -1.47
CA LYS A 101 -6.43 2.38 -1.34
C LYS A 101 -5.97 1.62 -2.57
N GLU A 102 -6.28 2.13 -3.77
CA GLU A 102 -5.81 1.55 -5.03
C GLU A 102 -4.29 1.53 -5.10
N LEU A 103 -3.60 2.59 -4.65
CA LEU A 103 -2.14 2.59 -4.52
C LEU A 103 -1.64 1.51 -3.55
N VAL A 104 -2.26 1.36 -2.37
CA VAL A 104 -1.90 0.28 -1.43
C VAL A 104 -2.07 -1.09 -2.06
N ILE A 105 -3.13 -1.30 -2.85
CA ILE A 105 -3.37 -2.55 -3.57
C ILE A 105 -2.28 -2.79 -4.62
N ILE A 106 -1.88 -1.76 -5.39
CA ILE A 106 -0.78 -1.87 -6.37
C ILE A 106 0.51 -2.32 -5.68
N PHE A 107 0.90 -1.69 -4.57
CA PHE A 107 2.08 -2.08 -3.81
C PHE A 107 1.97 -3.50 -3.26
N THR A 108 0.78 -3.87 -2.76
CA THR A 108 0.51 -5.23 -2.27
C THR A 108 0.70 -6.26 -3.37
N ILE A 109 0.15 -6.02 -4.57
CA ILE A 109 0.33 -6.90 -5.74
C ILE A 109 1.81 -7.03 -6.09
N ALA A 110 2.53 -5.91 -6.18
CA ALA A 110 3.94 -5.90 -6.51
C ALA A 110 4.78 -6.71 -5.51
N ILE A 111 4.52 -6.57 -4.21
CA ILE A 111 5.19 -7.33 -3.14
C ILE A 111 4.87 -8.83 -3.28
N VAL A 112 3.60 -9.18 -3.42
CA VAL A 112 3.16 -10.59 -3.53
C VAL A 112 3.81 -11.26 -4.74
N VAL A 113 3.82 -10.60 -5.90
CA VAL A 113 4.44 -11.12 -7.12
C VAL A 113 5.95 -11.24 -6.94
N SER A 114 6.60 -10.28 -6.30
CA SER A 114 8.04 -10.33 -6.04
C SER A 114 8.43 -11.52 -5.14
N ILE A 115 7.61 -11.84 -4.15
CA ILE A 115 7.85 -12.97 -3.23
C ILE A 115 7.52 -14.32 -3.90
N THR A 116 6.45 -14.36 -4.71
CA THR A 116 5.96 -15.61 -5.32
C THR A 116 6.68 -15.96 -6.62
N SER A 117 7.22 -14.99 -7.34
CA SER A 117 7.88 -15.19 -8.64
C SER A 117 9.06 -16.18 -8.58
N PRO A 118 9.99 -16.09 -7.61
CA PRO A 118 11.06 -17.09 -7.46
C PRO A 118 10.53 -18.51 -7.25
N LEU A 119 9.43 -18.65 -6.50
CA LEU A 119 8.78 -19.94 -6.23
C LEU A 119 8.20 -20.54 -7.51
N MET A 120 7.52 -19.72 -8.32
CA MET A 120 6.98 -20.16 -9.61
C MET A 120 8.09 -20.54 -10.59
N SER A 121 9.18 -19.76 -10.62
CA SER A 121 10.33 -20.03 -11.50
C SER A 121 11.06 -21.34 -11.17
N SER A 122 10.91 -21.85 -9.95
CA SER A 122 11.53 -23.09 -9.49
C SER A 122 10.86 -24.37 -10.02
N VAL A 123 9.70 -24.26 -10.69
CA VAL A 123 8.98 -25.40 -11.27
C VAL A 123 9.67 -25.86 -12.57
N PRO A 124 10.04 -27.15 -12.69
CA PRO A 124 10.69 -27.67 -13.90
C PRO A 124 9.84 -27.46 -15.16
N ASN A 125 10.49 -27.21 -16.30
CA ASN A 125 9.93 -27.04 -17.65
C ASN A 125 8.99 -25.84 -17.88
N ILE A 126 8.18 -25.43 -16.90
CA ILE A 126 7.11 -24.44 -17.08
C ILE A 126 7.32 -23.20 -16.20
N GLY A 127 8.13 -23.30 -15.14
CA GLY A 127 8.23 -22.26 -14.11
C GLY A 127 8.61 -20.86 -14.60
N GLY A 128 9.56 -20.78 -15.55
CA GLY A 128 9.96 -19.50 -16.16
C GLY A 128 8.81 -18.82 -16.91
N TRP A 129 8.07 -19.58 -17.72
CA TRP A 129 6.91 -19.06 -18.45
C TRP A 129 5.77 -18.66 -17.52
N LEU A 130 5.54 -19.42 -16.45
CA LEU A 130 4.51 -19.12 -15.46
C LEU A 130 4.83 -17.84 -14.67
N SER A 131 6.09 -17.71 -14.20
CA SER A 131 6.58 -16.51 -13.51
C SER A 131 6.44 -15.27 -14.40
N LEU A 132 6.84 -15.38 -15.67
CA LEU A 132 6.73 -14.29 -16.64
C LEU A 132 5.26 -13.91 -16.90
N ALA A 133 4.39 -14.90 -17.12
CA ALA A 133 2.96 -14.65 -17.36
C ALA A 133 2.32 -13.92 -16.17
N ILE A 134 2.56 -14.39 -14.95
CA ILE A 134 2.05 -13.76 -13.72
C ILE A 134 2.59 -12.33 -13.58
N SER A 135 3.89 -12.12 -13.85
CA SER A 135 4.52 -10.80 -13.76
C SER A 135 3.94 -9.82 -14.77
N ILE A 136 3.68 -10.25 -16.02
CA ILE A 136 3.02 -9.42 -17.03
C ILE A 136 1.59 -9.09 -16.63
N VAL A 137 0.81 -10.09 -16.20
CA VAL A 137 -0.57 -9.88 -15.76
C VAL A 137 -0.61 -8.87 -14.61
N ALA A 138 0.23 -9.07 -13.60
CA ALA A 138 0.34 -8.16 -12.47
C ALA A 138 0.72 -6.74 -12.91
N PHE A 139 1.68 -6.61 -13.83
CA PHE A 139 2.11 -5.31 -14.36
C PHE A 139 0.97 -4.58 -15.09
N VAL A 140 0.22 -5.28 -15.94
CA VAL A 140 -0.96 -4.72 -16.63
C VAL A 140 -2.01 -4.27 -15.61
N PHE A 141 -2.32 -5.09 -14.61
CA PHE A 141 -3.23 -4.71 -13.52
C PHE A 141 -2.73 -3.49 -12.75
N SER A 142 -1.44 -3.42 -12.43
CA SER A 142 -0.84 -2.27 -11.77
C SER A 142 -0.98 -0.99 -12.59
N ILE A 143 -0.78 -1.04 -13.91
CA ILE A 143 -0.99 0.13 -14.80
C ILE A 143 -2.44 0.59 -14.76
N ILE A 144 -3.40 -0.33 -14.88
CA ILE A 144 -4.83 0.00 -14.88
C ILE A 144 -5.22 0.69 -13.57
N LEU A 145 -4.81 0.11 -12.43
CA LEU A 145 -5.07 0.69 -11.12
C LEU A 145 -4.35 2.03 -10.94
N MET A 146 -3.12 2.16 -11.44
CA MET A 146 -2.36 3.41 -11.34
C MET A 146 -3.02 4.53 -12.16
N TYR A 147 -3.62 4.19 -13.30
CA TYR A 147 -4.40 5.13 -14.09
C TYR A 147 -5.66 5.61 -13.34
N ASP A 148 -6.43 4.69 -12.72
CA ASP A 148 -7.64 5.05 -11.96
C ASP A 148 -7.29 5.92 -10.74
N ALA A 149 -6.26 5.52 -9.99
CA ALA A 149 -5.75 6.28 -8.85
C ALA A 149 -5.23 7.66 -9.28
N GLY A 150 -4.45 7.73 -10.36
CA GLY A 150 -3.88 8.97 -10.89
C GLY A 150 -4.94 9.95 -11.37
N ARG A 151 -5.93 9.48 -12.15
CA ARG A 151 -7.07 10.31 -12.59
C ARG A 151 -7.83 10.88 -11.41
N THR A 152 -8.03 10.06 -10.39
CA THR A 152 -8.78 10.44 -9.19
C THR A 152 -8.02 11.48 -8.35
N ILE A 153 -6.71 11.28 -8.17
CA ILE A 153 -5.84 12.25 -7.47
C ILE A 153 -5.82 13.57 -8.23
N TYR A 154 -5.69 13.53 -9.57
CA TYR A 154 -5.69 14.74 -10.40
C TYR A 154 -6.96 15.57 -10.22
N ALA A 155 -8.14 14.95 -10.30
CA ALA A 155 -9.42 15.64 -10.10
C ALA A 155 -9.52 16.28 -8.71
N ALA A 156 -8.97 15.63 -7.68
CA ALA A 156 -8.93 16.20 -6.33
C ALA A 156 -8.01 17.41 -6.23
N PHE A 157 -6.82 17.36 -6.85
CA PHE A 157 -5.91 18.51 -6.92
C PHE A 157 -6.53 19.69 -7.65
N GLU A 158 -7.18 19.45 -8.80
CA GLU A 158 -7.86 20.49 -9.57
C GLU A 158 -8.91 21.22 -8.73
N SER A 159 -9.76 20.49 -8.03
CA SER A 159 -10.77 21.10 -7.15
C SER A 159 -10.18 21.89 -5.98
N SER A 160 -9.05 21.43 -5.43
CA SER A 160 -8.36 22.09 -4.33
C SER A 160 -7.71 23.41 -4.78
N ILE A 161 -7.12 23.42 -5.98
CA ILE A 161 -6.52 24.63 -6.57
C ILE A 161 -7.60 25.66 -6.88
N GLN A 162 -8.74 25.25 -7.46
CA GLN A 162 -9.86 26.15 -7.71
C GLN A 162 -10.37 26.79 -6.42
N ALA A 163 -10.54 26.02 -5.35
CA ALA A 163 -10.98 26.55 -4.05
C ALA A 163 -9.97 27.54 -3.43
N LEU A 164 -8.67 27.34 -3.64
CA LEU A 164 -7.65 28.29 -3.21
C LEU A 164 -7.70 29.59 -4.01
N ILE A 165 -7.86 29.49 -5.33
CA ILE A 165 -8.00 30.66 -6.21
C ILE A 165 -9.24 31.47 -5.82
N ASP A 166 -10.40 30.83 -5.64
CA ASP A 166 -11.64 31.50 -5.26
C ASP A 166 -11.50 32.26 -3.94
N ARG A 167 -10.79 31.68 -2.96
CA ARG A 167 -10.51 32.36 -1.68
C ARG A 167 -9.60 33.57 -1.83
N ILE A 168 -8.56 33.47 -2.65
CA ILE A 168 -7.64 34.59 -2.90
C ILE A 168 -8.38 35.72 -3.62
N VAL A 169 -9.22 35.39 -4.61
CA VAL A 169 -10.03 36.36 -5.34
C VAL A 169 -11.03 37.03 -4.41
N ALA A 170 -11.76 36.27 -3.60
CA ALA A 170 -12.73 36.81 -2.62
C ALA A 170 -12.07 37.73 -1.59
N HIS A 171 -10.85 37.40 -1.13
CA HIS A 171 -10.14 38.25 -0.17
C HIS A 171 -9.64 39.54 -0.82
N THR A 172 -9.28 39.49 -2.11
CA THR A 172 -8.81 40.66 -2.87
C THR A 172 -9.96 41.59 -3.25
N SER A 173 -11.15 41.06 -3.59
CA SER A 173 -12.33 41.88 -3.88
C SER A 173 -12.84 42.62 -2.64
N ASN A 174 -12.88 41.94 -1.49
CA ASN A 174 -13.36 42.53 -0.24
C ASN A 174 -12.46 43.68 0.25
N LYS A 175 -11.16 43.61 -0.05
CA LYS A 175 -10.20 44.67 0.32
C LYS A 175 -10.33 45.93 -0.54
N ARG A 176 -10.79 45.81 -1.79
CA ARG A 176 -11.05 46.96 -2.67
C ARG A 176 -12.32 47.73 -2.28
N GLU A 177 -13.36 47.03 -1.83
CA GLU A 177 -14.61 47.67 -1.38
C GLU A 177 -14.46 48.43 -0.05
N GLU A 178 -13.48 48.06 0.79
CA GLU A 178 -13.13 48.80 2.02
C GLU A 178 -12.29 50.07 1.74
N GLU A 179 -11.54 50.14 0.63
CA GLU A 179 -10.75 51.32 0.25
C GLU A 179 -11.58 52.38 -0.51
N GLU A 180 -12.75 52.02 -1.05
CA GLU A 180 -13.67 52.93 -1.77
C GLU A 180 -14.76 53.55 -0.88
N ARG A 181 -14.80 53.23 0.43
CA ARG A 181 -15.70 53.85 1.43
C ARG A 181 -14.97 54.83 2.34
#